data_AF-A0A3N5X2T6-F1
#
_entry.id   AF-A0A3N5X2T6-F1
#
_cell.length_a   1.000
_cell.length_b   1.000
_cell.length_c   1.000
_cell.angle_alpha   90.00
_cell.angle_beta   90.00
_cell.angle_gamma   90.00
#
_symmetry.space_group_name_H-M   'P 1'
#
loop_
_entity.id
_entity.type
_entity.pdbx_description
1 polymer ?
#
loop_
_entity_poly.entity_id
_entity_poly.type
_entity_poly.pdbx_seq_one_letter_code
_entity_poly.pdbx_strand_id
1 'polypeptide(L)'
;AGGAALGLFALAALREVRALAGPHAAGWTAPIALFGIGAAIGASFLAERRRRVPPAAAAALASLLLLVLVIAGGAGTAAMLLFLLSVFAAGAWVGARAGEEERGRSAEGARDAGASLPSALLGASAAFFAGSRLIVPAFGAAGVSLAAALLFAILAAVAIGEGRRRTADAGHEADAGNGGNAGSAGSPAGPVSIAVFVLALAALATGWGRLLDLLIGPTLRASGLYWTVLLFGGFVGAAAAGRAARSGRAGGYATLFLALHALLVLLSSAVAGELPYFFLSRIKGSVGDPGVLFRARLLIVALLVFPASVAAGAALRTLLAGGAPARSRTRPFAAAASAIALAGGAILAPRLLPAIGIRGAMLAGAALSVLVALRRVAGSGWPLRARLASFLPLVVLLAIAAASPPRWKPGLLNTAVYRYAGLHERIDKEGFLRTYAIVPAFYEEGSRTTVMVAGAGGSRLLAANGSVEMSDKEHLAVQVLLGRLPLLFRPGLERVFVAGSGAGITAGTLLAGGTAEVVTVEPEPARLEAMRHFARANREPWKDGRARFEIGEPRARLARSGESFDAIVCQPSAPWDRDAAHRATAEFFRTAASRLRPGGVLATSFPV
;
A
#
# COMPACT_ATOMS: atom_id res chain seq x y z
N ALA A 1 14.83 15.63 1.71
CA ALA A 1 14.42 14.87 0.52
C ALA A 1 14.32 13.38 0.79
N GLY A 2 15.42 12.72 1.20
CA GLY A 2 15.45 11.28 1.46
C GLY A 2 14.32 10.77 2.36
N GLY A 3 14.03 11.45 3.49
CA GLY A 3 12.98 11.03 4.44
C GLY A 3 11.54 11.05 3.90
N ALA A 4 11.18 11.98 3.02
CA ALA A 4 9.82 12.05 2.46
C ALA A 4 9.60 10.99 1.35
N ALA A 5 10.65 10.71 0.58
CA ALA A 5 10.65 9.65 -0.43
C ALA A 5 10.75 8.26 0.22
N LEU A 6 11.56 8.09 1.28
CA LEU A 6 11.53 6.93 2.21
C LEU A 6 10.14 6.73 2.76
N GLY A 7 9.43 7.83 3.02
CA GLY A 7 8.05 7.85 3.47
C GLY A 7 7.12 7.15 2.49
N LEU A 8 6.88 7.75 1.33
CA LEU A 8 5.98 7.17 0.30
C LEU A 8 6.33 5.73 -0.04
N PHE A 9 7.63 5.46 -0.09
CA PHE A 9 8.19 4.16 -0.29
C PHE A 9 7.85 3.16 0.84
N ALA A 10 8.03 3.53 2.12
CA ALA A 10 7.68 2.67 3.25
C ALA A 10 6.17 2.52 3.44
N LEU A 11 5.33 3.47 3.02
CA LEU A 11 3.87 3.26 2.96
C LEU A 11 3.52 2.13 1.98
N ALA A 12 4.13 2.18 0.80
CA ALA A 12 3.93 1.19 -0.25
C ALA A 12 4.30 -0.19 0.24
N ALA A 13 5.48 -0.26 0.82
CA ALA A 13 6.07 -1.47 1.31
C ALA A 13 5.27 -2.02 2.53
N LEU A 14 4.81 -1.18 3.47
CA LEU A 14 3.96 -1.59 4.61
C LEU A 14 2.58 -2.13 4.18
N ARG A 15 1.98 -1.55 3.13
CA ARG A 15 0.73 -2.05 2.56
C ARG A 15 0.91 -3.41 1.88
N GLU A 16 2.01 -3.61 1.14
CA GLU A 16 2.36 -4.92 0.56
C GLU A 16 2.64 -5.98 1.62
N VAL A 17 3.26 -5.59 2.73
CA VAL A 17 3.54 -6.51 3.85
C VAL A 17 2.29 -6.93 4.58
N ARG A 18 1.36 -6.02 4.88
CA ARG A 18 0.12 -6.40 5.57
C ARG A 18 -0.72 -7.40 4.80
N ALA A 19 -0.73 -7.25 3.47
CA ALA A 19 -1.42 -8.15 2.57
C ALA A 19 -0.80 -9.55 2.56
N LEU A 20 0.51 -9.60 2.38
CA LEU A 20 1.22 -10.86 2.22
C LEU A 20 1.57 -11.58 3.54
N ALA A 21 1.64 -10.86 4.67
CA ALA A 21 2.11 -11.39 5.97
C ALA A 21 0.99 -11.56 7.01
N GLY A 22 -0.21 -11.03 6.73
CA GLY A 22 -1.28 -10.93 7.71
C GLY A 22 -0.96 -9.95 8.88
N PRO A 23 -1.86 -9.84 9.87
CA PRO A 23 -1.77 -8.95 11.02
C PRO A 23 -0.67 -9.34 12.02
N HIS A 24 0.05 -10.44 11.82
CA HIS A 24 1.30 -10.70 12.55
C HIS A 24 2.39 -9.70 12.19
N ALA A 25 2.39 -9.22 10.95
CA ALA A 25 3.19 -8.05 10.64
C ALA A 25 2.66 -6.80 11.34
N ALA A 26 1.45 -6.72 11.91
CA ALA A 26 1.04 -5.54 12.68
C ALA A 26 1.89 -5.37 13.96
N GLY A 27 2.21 -6.48 14.63
CA GLY A 27 3.14 -6.52 15.76
C GLY A 27 4.58 -6.14 15.40
N TRP A 28 4.98 -6.33 14.13
CA TRP A 28 6.25 -5.87 13.57
C TRP A 28 6.15 -4.55 12.80
N THR A 29 4.98 -4.07 12.41
CA THR A 29 4.82 -2.84 11.62
C THR A 29 5.10 -1.63 12.50
N ALA A 30 4.69 -1.67 13.76
CA ALA A 30 5.05 -0.66 14.74
C ALA A 30 6.56 -0.70 15.03
N PRO A 31 7.21 -1.84 15.35
CA PRO A 31 8.67 -1.94 15.47
C PRO A 31 9.45 -1.57 14.20
N ILE A 32 9.07 -2.00 13.00
CA ILE A 32 9.74 -1.69 11.73
C ILE A 32 9.55 -0.21 11.39
N ALA A 33 8.37 0.36 11.63
CA ALA A 33 8.14 1.80 11.48
C ALA A 33 8.92 2.60 12.54
N LEU A 34 8.86 2.21 13.81
CA LEU A 34 9.60 2.82 14.94
C LEU A 34 11.11 2.67 14.76
N PHE A 35 11.57 1.59 14.15
CA PHE A 35 12.98 1.34 13.85
C PHE A 35 13.42 2.10 12.60
N GLY A 36 12.59 2.18 11.55
CA GLY A 36 12.84 3.07 10.42
C GLY A 36 12.88 4.54 10.85
N ILE A 37 11.99 4.92 11.77
CA ILE A 37 11.99 6.21 12.48
C ILE A 37 13.27 6.35 13.31
N GLY A 38 13.64 5.34 14.11
CA GLY A 38 14.84 5.34 14.96
C GLY A 38 16.15 5.35 14.18
N ALA A 39 16.19 4.71 13.01
CA ALA A 39 17.33 4.71 12.09
C ALA A 39 17.42 6.04 11.33
N ALA A 40 16.28 6.63 10.93
CA ALA A 40 16.24 7.96 10.32
C ALA A 40 16.63 9.06 11.33
N ILE A 41 16.12 8.99 12.57
CA ILE A 41 16.48 9.88 13.67
C ILE A 41 17.95 9.65 14.05
N GLY A 42 18.38 8.40 14.21
CA GLY A 42 19.74 8.01 14.56
C GLY A 42 20.76 8.44 13.51
N ALA A 43 20.50 8.21 12.22
CA ALA A 43 21.36 8.67 11.13
C ALA A 43 21.40 10.21 11.04
N SER A 44 20.29 10.89 11.33
CA SER A 44 20.25 12.36 11.38
C SER A 44 21.00 12.92 12.59
N PHE A 45 20.92 12.26 13.75
CA PHE A 45 21.58 12.65 14.99
C PHE A 45 23.09 12.34 14.96
N LEU A 46 23.49 11.22 14.35
CA LEU A 46 24.90 10.86 14.10
C LEU A 46 25.55 11.82 13.09
N ALA A 47 24.82 12.24 12.06
CA ALA A 47 25.26 13.26 11.13
C ALA A 47 25.45 14.64 11.80
N GLU A 48 24.71 14.93 12.87
CA GLU A 48 24.77 16.20 13.60
C GLU A 48 25.92 16.27 14.63
N ARG A 49 26.41 15.12 15.14
CA ARG A 49 27.36 15.09 16.28
C ARG A 49 28.85 14.94 15.97
N ARG A 50 29.32 15.14 14.73
CA ARG A 50 30.76 15.02 14.35
C ARG A 50 31.48 13.79 14.95
N ARG A 51 30.81 12.65 15.11
CA ARG A 51 31.47 11.39 15.53
C ARG A 51 31.64 10.47 14.33
N ARG A 52 32.80 9.80 14.31
CA ARG A 52 33.45 9.01 13.25
C ARG A 52 32.68 7.77 12.76
N VAL A 53 31.36 7.79 12.72
CA VAL A 53 30.56 6.74 12.10
C VAL A 53 29.86 7.37 10.90
N PRO A 54 30.21 7.01 9.65
CA PRO A 54 29.51 7.55 8.49
C PRO A 54 28.03 7.20 8.63
N PRO A 55 27.10 8.14 8.42
CA PRO A 55 25.66 7.92 8.61
C PRO A 55 25.12 6.72 7.80
N ALA A 56 25.81 6.37 6.72
CA ALA A 56 25.53 5.19 5.92
C ALA A 56 25.93 3.86 6.59
N ALA A 57 26.96 3.82 7.46
CA ALA A 57 27.29 2.64 8.26
C ALA A 57 26.28 2.41 9.40
N ALA A 58 25.76 3.48 10.00
CA ALA A 58 24.69 3.37 11.00
C ALA A 58 23.36 2.90 10.37
N ALA A 59 23.02 3.42 9.19
CA ALA A 59 21.87 2.95 8.41
C ALA A 59 22.05 1.49 7.94
N ALA A 60 23.27 1.09 7.56
CA ALA A 60 23.58 -0.28 7.20
C ALA A 60 23.48 -1.25 8.39
N LEU A 61 24.02 -0.89 9.55
CA LEU A 61 23.96 -1.71 10.77
C LEU A 61 22.52 -1.87 11.27
N ALA A 62 21.74 -0.79 11.21
CA ALA A 62 20.32 -0.83 11.51
C ALA A 62 19.58 -1.75 10.53
N SER A 63 19.86 -1.64 9.23
CA SER A 63 19.24 -2.49 8.21
C SER A 63 19.65 -3.97 8.33
N LEU A 64 20.88 -4.25 8.79
CA LEU A 64 21.39 -5.60 9.08
C LEU A 64 20.68 -6.22 10.29
N LEU A 65 20.47 -5.45 11.37
CA LEU A 65 19.71 -5.89 12.54
C LEU A 65 18.23 -6.15 12.19
N LEU A 66 17.65 -5.33 11.31
CA LEU A 66 16.29 -5.54 10.80
C LEU A 66 16.22 -6.80 9.93
N LEU A 67 17.24 -7.06 9.11
CA LEU A 67 17.37 -8.29 8.32
C LEU A 67 17.45 -9.54 9.20
N VAL A 68 18.20 -9.51 10.30
CA VAL A 68 18.29 -10.63 11.26
C VAL A 68 16.94 -10.90 11.93
N LEU A 69 16.21 -9.86 12.33
CA LEU A 69 14.85 -9.99 12.91
C LEU A 69 13.84 -10.51 11.88
N VAL A 70 14.01 -10.18 10.61
CA VAL A 70 13.15 -10.62 9.50
C VAL A 70 13.40 -12.06 9.09
N ILE A 71 14.67 -12.47 9.03
CA ILE A 71 15.08 -13.85 8.76
C ILE A 71 14.60 -14.78 9.90
N ALA A 72 14.73 -14.33 11.16
CA ALA A 72 14.23 -15.09 12.31
C ALA A 72 12.69 -15.22 12.37
N GLY A 73 11.95 -14.30 11.72
CA GLY A 73 10.49 -14.26 11.75
C GLY A 73 9.76 -15.01 10.61
N GLY A 74 10.48 -15.64 9.66
CA GLY A 74 9.87 -16.42 8.58
C GLY A 74 8.94 -15.63 7.64
N ALA A 75 9.15 -14.32 7.52
CA ALA A 75 8.25 -13.42 6.80
C ALA A 75 8.88 -12.97 5.47
N GLY A 76 8.59 -13.70 4.38
CA GLY A 76 8.99 -13.34 2.99
C GLY A 76 8.46 -11.99 2.47
N THR A 77 7.84 -11.19 3.33
CA THR A 77 7.28 -9.86 3.10
C THR A 77 8.20 -8.75 3.57
N ALA A 78 8.89 -8.98 4.69
CA ALA A 78 9.88 -8.04 5.17
C ALA A 78 11.20 -8.15 4.37
N ALA A 79 11.38 -9.26 3.67
CA ALA A 79 12.27 -9.43 2.53
C ALA A 79 12.06 -8.44 1.37
N MET A 80 10.81 -8.28 0.92
CA MET A 80 10.43 -7.33 -0.13
C MET A 80 10.57 -5.89 0.37
N LEU A 81 10.23 -5.62 1.64
CA LEU A 81 10.54 -4.34 2.29
C LEU A 81 12.03 -4.04 2.20
N LEU A 82 12.87 -4.99 2.62
CA LEU A 82 14.31 -4.84 2.64
C LEU A 82 14.85 -4.65 1.22
N PHE A 83 14.34 -5.38 0.23
CA PHE A 83 14.80 -5.25 -1.16
C PHE A 83 14.52 -3.86 -1.68
N LEU A 84 13.28 -3.44 -1.50
CA LEU A 84 12.82 -2.18 -2.00
C LEU A 84 13.46 -1.01 -1.19
N LEU A 85 13.67 -1.15 0.14
CA LEU A 85 14.41 -0.19 1.00
C LEU A 85 15.88 -0.09 0.57
N SER A 86 16.51 -1.20 0.19
CA SER A 86 17.89 -1.23 -0.29
C SER A 86 18.03 -0.55 -1.65
N VAL A 87 17.12 -0.78 -2.61
CA VAL A 87 17.17 -0.08 -3.90
C VAL A 87 16.86 1.41 -3.73
N PHE A 88 15.96 1.75 -2.81
CA PHE A 88 15.72 3.13 -2.42
C PHE A 88 16.99 3.77 -1.82
N ALA A 89 17.64 3.10 -0.87
CA ALA A 89 18.87 3.58 -0.24
C ALA A 89 19.99 3.74 -1.28
N ALA A 90 20.07 2.85 -2.26
CA ALA A 90 20.97 2.95 -3.41
C ALA A 90 20.67 4.20 -4.25
N GLY A 91 19.42 4.42 -4.66
CA GLY A 91 19.04 5.57 -5.48
C GLY A 91 19.18 6.91 -4.74
N ALA A 92 18.89 6.93 -3.44
CA ALA A 92 19.09 8.09 -2.58
C ALA A 92 20.58 8.39 -2.37
N TRP A 93 21.41 7.36 -2.23
CA TRP A 93 22.87 7.51 -2.11
C TRP A 93 23.52 7.95 -3.43
N VAL A 94 23.17 7.33 -4.56
CA VAL A 94 23.63 7.76 -5.90
C VAL A 94 23.22 9.20 -6.18
N GLY A 95 21.99 9.58 -5.85
CA GLY A 95 21.51 10.96 -5.98
C GLY A 95 22.19 11.94 -5.03
N ALA A 96 22.54 11.51 -3.81
CA ALA A 96 23.31 12.32 -2.88
C ALA A 96 24.73 12.56 -3.40
N ARG A 97 25.37 11.56 -4.00
CA ARG A 97 26.69 11.65 -4.64
C ARG A 97 26.70 12.57 -5.84
N ALA A 98 25.74 12.41 -6.75
CA ALA A 98 25.58 13.29 -7.91
C ALA A 98 25.34 14.76 -7.48
N GLY A 99 24.58 14.96 -6.40
CA GLY A 99 24.36 16.28 -5.80
C GLY A 99 25.57 16.85 -5.05
N GLU A 100 26.44 16.01 -4.48
CA GLU A 100 27.72 16.43 -3.88
C GLU A 100 28.74 16.85 -4.96
N GLU A 101 28.80 16.13 -6.09
CA GLU A 101 29.59 16.50 -7.27
C GLU A 101 29.10 17.82 -7.91
N GLU A 102 27.78 18.01 -8.03
CA GLU A 102 27.19 19.28 -8.50
C GLU A 102 27.44 20.43 -7.51
N ARG A 103 27.42 20.17 -6.20
CA ARG A 103 27.72 21.15 -5.14
C ARG A 103 29.19 21.55 -5.12
N GLY A 104 30.09 20.62 -5.43
CA GLY A 104 31.52 20.89 -5.61
C GLY A 104 31.82 21.73 -6.85
N ARG A 105 30.92 21.74 -7.84
CA ARG A 105 31.07 22.47 -9.11
C ARG A 105 30.36 23.83 -9.15
N SER A 106 29.40 24.12 -8.27
CA SER A 106 28.69 25.41 -8.24
C SER A 106 28.05 25.74 -6.89
N ALA A 107 28.19 27.00 -6.44
CA ALA A 107 27.53 27.57 -5.26
C ALA A 107 25.98 27.49 -5.32
N GLU A 108 25.39 27.29 -6.50
CA GLU A 108 23.95 27.15 -6.70
C GLU A 108 23.42 25.74 -6.35
N GLY A 109 24.23 24.68 -6.48
CA GLY A 109 23.85 23.30 -6.15
C GLY A 109 23.67 23.07 -4.63
N ALA A 110 24.28 23.93 -3.81
CA ALA A 110 24.22 23.84 -2.35
C ALA A 110 22.86 24.28 -1.78
N ARG A 111 22.07 25.04 -2.55
CA ARG A 111 20.80 25.64 -2.11
C ARG A 111 19.59 24.71 -2.19
N ASP A 112 19.70 23.62 -2.94
CA ASP A 112 18.55 22.77 -3.21
C ASP A 112 18.54 21.46 -2.37
N ALA A 113 17.78 21.50 -1.27
CA ALA A 113 17.61 20.36 -0.37
C ALA A 113 16.82 19.18 -0.99
N GLY A 114 16.17 19.40 -2.14
CA GLY A 114 15.35 18.42 -2.85
C GLY A 114 16.04 17.71 -4.01
N ALA A 115 17.28 18.05 -4.35
CA ALA A 115 17.95 17.62 -5.59
C ALA A 115 18.02 16.09 -5.79
N SER A 116 18.15 15.33 -4.70
CA SER A 116 18.18 13.87 -4.72
C SER A 116 16.80 13.20 -4.72
N LEU A 117 15.70 13.96 -4.71
CA LEU A 117 14.34 13.42 -4.73
C LEU A 117 14.02 12.66 -6.04
N PRO A 118 14.28 13.20 -7.25
CA PRO A 118 13.95 12.51 -8.48
C PRO A 118 14.66 11.15 -8.61
N SER A 119 15.97 11.09 -8.36
CA SER A 119 16.75 9.84 -8.42
C SER A 119 16.23 8.79 -7.42
N ALA A 120 15.84 9.22 -6.21
CA ALA A 120 15.26 8.32 -5.22
C ALA A 120 13.90 7.74 -5.68
N LEU A 121 13.03 8.57 -6.28
CA LEU A 121 11.73 8.12 -6.80
C LEU A 121 11.88 7.22 -8.02
N LEU A 122 12.84 7.50 -8.91
CA LEU A 122 13.14 6.66 -10.07
C LEU A 122 13.68 5.29 -9.64
N GLY A 123 14.64 5.26 -8.72
CA GLY A 123 15.18 4.01 -8.16
C GLY A 123 14.10 3.18 -7.47
N ALA A 124 13.22 3.82 -6.69
CA ALA A 124 12.08 3.17 -6.07
C ALA A 124 11.10 2.59 -7.11
N SER A 125 10.78 3.36 -8.16
CA SER A 125 9.90 2.92 -9.25
C SER A 125 10.45 1.69 -9.97
N ALA A 126 11.74 1.72 -10.37
CA ALA A 126 12.42 0.56 -10.95
C ALA A 126 12.42 -0.64 -9.99
N ALA A 127 12.59 -0.37 -8.69
CA ALA A 127 12.31 -1.23 -7.56
C ALA A 127 11.06 -2.11 -7.70
N PHE A 128 9.93 -1.41 -7.66
CA PHE A 128 8.62 -2.04 -7.69
C PHE A 128 8.37 -2.77 -9.01
N PHE A 129 8.85 -2.22 -10.13
CA PHE A 129 8.71 -2.85 -11.43
C PHE A 129 9.48 -4.17 -11.49
N ALA A 130 10.77 -4.16 -11.19
CA ALA A 130 11.61 -5.35 -11.19
C ALA A 130 11.18 -6.38 -10.13
N GLY A 131 10.86 -5.92 -8.92
CA GLY A 131 10.40 -6.78 -7.82
C GLY A 131 9.12 -7.54 -8.17
N SER A 132 8.10 -6.83 -8.68
CA SER A 132 6.80 -7.45 -8.98
C SER A 132 6.77 -8.28 -10.27
N ARG A 133 7.70 -8.07 -11.22
CA ARG A 133 7.67 -8.71 -12.54
C ARG A 133 8.80 -9.69 -12.81
N LEU A 134 9.98 -9.46 -12.25
CA LEU A 134 11.17 -10.25 -12.53
C LEU A 134 11.55 -11.11 -11.32
N ILE A 135 11.68 -10.49 -10.15
CA ILE A 135 12.31 -11.13 -8.99
C ILE A 135 11.36 -12.08 -8.26
N VAL A 136 10.12 -11.64 -7.94
CA VAL A 136 9.15 -12.51 -7.27
C VAL A 136 8.83 -13.76 -8.11
N PRO A 137 8.57 -13.67 -9.43
CA PRO A 137 8.29 -14.86 -10.22
C PRO A 137 9.49 -15.81 -10.34
N ALA A 138 10.72 -15.28 -10.45
CA ALA A 138 11.91 -16.11 -10.66
C ALA A 138 12.44 -16.76 -9.38
N PHE A 139 12.35 -16.07 -8.23
CA PHE A 139 13.03 -16.51 -7.01
C PHE A 139 12.13 -16.63 -5.78
N GLY A 140 10.83 -16.36 -5.92
CA GLY A 140 9.88 -16.37 -4.81
C GLY A 140 10.20 -15.34 -3.74
N ALA A 141 9.49 -15.40 -2.61
CA ALA A 141 9.65 -14.45 -1.52
C ALA A 141 11.03 -14.56 -0.83
N ALA A 142 11.58 -15.77 -0.73
CA ALA A 142 12.92 -16.01 -0.17
C ALA A 142 14.02 -15.38 -1.02
N GLY A 143 13.96 -15.50 -2.35
CA GLY A 143 14.93 -14.88 -3.25
C GLY A 143 14.86 -13.36 -3.30
N VAL A 144 13.66 -12.78 -3.15
CA VAL A 144 13.52 -11.33 -2.91
C VAL A 144 14.24 -10.92 -1.61
N SER A 145 14.16 -11.74 -0.56
CA SER A 145 14.88 -11.51 0.71
C SER A 145 16.38 -11.50 0.51
N LEU A 146 16.88 -12.45 -0.28
CA LEU A 146 18.31 -12.60 -0.52
C LEU A 146 18.83 -11.47 -1.40
N ALA A 147 18.11 -11.12 -2.46
CA ALA A 147 18.43 -9.98 -3.32
C ALA A 147 18.47 -8.67 -2.51
N ALA A 148 17.55 -8.51 -1.54
CA ALA A 148 17.57 -7.39 -0.60
C ALA A 148 18.84 -7.35 0.24
N ALA A 149 19.15 -8.48 0.87
CA ALA A 149 20.29 -8.62 1.76
C ALA A 149 21.59 -8.33 1.00
N LEU A 150 21.73 -8.86 -0.22
CA LEU A 150 22.88 -8.63 -1.08
C LEU A 150 23.01 -7.16 -1.47
N LEU A 151 21.92 -6.52 -1.90
CA LEU A 151 21.97 -5.11 -2.28
C LEU A 151 22.29 -4.23 -1.07
N PHE A 152 21.74 -4.53 0.11
CA PHE A 152 22.13 -3.86 1.35
C PHE A 152 23.59 -4.07 1.72
N ALA A 153 24.10 -5.29 1.61
CA ALA A 153 25.49 -5.60 1.89
C ALA A 153 26.43 -4.84 0.95
N ILE A 154 26.08 -4.75 -0.35
CA ILE A 154 26.81 -3.94 -1.34
C ILE A 154 26.79 -2.47 -0.95
N LEU A 155 25.63 -1.90 -0.62
CA LEU A 155 25.52 -0.49 -0.22
C LEU A 155 26.27 -0.18 1.06
N ALA A 156 26.19 -1.09 2.04
CA ALA A 156 26.95 -1.00 3.29
C ALA A 156 28.45 -1.03 3.03
N ALA A 157 28.93 -1.97 2.21
CA ALA A 157 30.34 -2.10 1.86
C ALA A 157 30.87 -0.87 1.13
N VAL A 158 30.10 -0.34 0.17
CA VAL A 158 30.45 0.88 -0.57
C VAL A 158 30.48 2.10 0.37
N ALA A 159 29.47 2.26 1.23
CA ALA A 159 29.41 3.31 2.22
C ALA A 159 30.56 3.27 3.24
N ILE A 160 30.94 2.08 3.71
CA ILE A 160 32.07 1.87 4.62
C ILE A 160 33.39 2.18 3.90
N GLY A 161 33.56 1.70 2.66
CA GLY A 161 34.75 1.96 1.85
C GLY A 161 34.96 3.43 1.57
N GLU A 162 33.88 4.18 1.32
CA GLU A 162 33.92 5.61 1.10
C GLU A 162 34.12 6.42 2.38
N GLY A 163 33.51 5.98 3.50
CA GLY A 163 33.78 6.55 4.82
C GLY A 163 35.25 6.41 5.21
N ARG A 164 35.88 5.27 4.89
CA ARG A 164 37.33 5.05 5.10
C ARG A 164 38.21 5.96 4.24
N ARG A 165 37.84 6.19 2.97
CA ARG A 165 38.53 7.13 2.08
C ARG A 165 38.44 8.57 2.60
N ARG A 166 37.24 9.02 3.01
CA ARG A 166 37.06 10.37 3.59
C ARG A 166 37.80 10.56 4.92
N THR A 167 37.93 9.52 5.74
CA THR A 167 38.79 9.60 6.95
C THR A 167 40.29 9.57 6.64
N ALA A 168 40.69 9.01 5.50
CA ALA A 168 42.07 9.08 5.02
C ALA A 168 42.39 10.47 4.42
N ASP A 169 41.44 11.07 3.67
CA ASP A 169 41.58 12.41 3.11
C ASP A 169 41.45 13.52 4.18
N ALA A 170 40.59 13.34 5.19
CA ALA A 170 40.45 14.28 6.31
C ALA A 170 41.66 14.32 7.26
N GLY A 171 42.67 13.46 7.03
CA GLY A 171 43.98 13.56 7.67
C GLY A 171 44.83 14.74 7.18
N HIS A 172 44.37 15.53 6.21
CA HIS A 172 45.14 16.62 5.60
C HIS A 172 44.52 18.03 5.68
N GLU A 173 43.29 18.20 6.19
CA GLU A 173 42.63 19.52 6.29
C GLU A 173 42.04 19.76 7.68
N ALA A 174 42.91 19.96 8.67
CA ALA A 174 42.53 20.40 10.00
C ALA A 174 43.21 21.72 10.37
N ASP A 175 43.01 22.77 9.56
CA ASP A 175 42.97 24.14 10.11
C ASP A 175 42.35 25.13 9.11
N ALA A 176 41.11 25.54 9.34
CA ALA A 176 40.54 26.81 8.84
C ALA A 176 39.11 27.03 9.35
N GLY A 177 38.94 28.07 10.17
CA GLY A 177 37.70 28.88 10.16
C GLY A 177 36.63 28.52 11.18
N ASN A 178 36.92 28.76 12.47
CA ASN A 178 35.89 29.04 13.46
C ASN A 178 35.43 30.51 13.30
N GLY A 179 34.21 30.74 12.83
CA GLY A 179 33.65 32.09 12.73
C GLY A 179 32.18 32.11 12.31
N GLY A 180 31.33 32.69 13.19
CA GLY A 180 30.03 33.25 12.81
C GLY A 180 28.79 32.50 13.27
N ASN A 181 28.34 32.78 14.49
CA ASN A 181 26.97 32.55 14.94
C ASN A 181 26.08 33.72 14.45
N ALA A 182 24.97 33.43 13.77
CA ALA A 182 23.83 34.34 13.65
C ALA A 182 22.56 33.55 13.35
N GLY A 183 21.62 33.59 14.29
CA GLY A 183 20.35 32.88 14.23
C GLY A 183 19.42 33.45 13.16
N SER A 184 18.85 32.55 12.37
CA SER A 184 17.44 32.68 12.00
C SER A 184 16.77 31.36 12.35
N ALA A 185 15.93 31.38 13.38
CA ALA A 185 15.01 30.29 13.64
C ALA A 185 14.06 30.20 12.44
N GLY A 186 14.37 29.32 11.49
CA GLY A 186 13.47 29.06 10.36
C GLY A 186 12.08 28.72 10.90
N SER A 187 11.05 29.42 10.43
CA SER A 187 9.67 29.22 10.88
C SER A 187 9.29 27.73 10.87
N PRO A 188 8.70 27.18 11.95
CA PRO A 188 8.29 25.77 12.04
C PRO A 188 7.24 25.37 11.00
N ALA A 189 6.75 26.32 10.18
CA ALA A 189 5.75 26.10 9.17
C ALA A 189 6.17 25.20 8.00
N GLY A 190 7.46 25.16 7.63
CA GLY A 190 7.96 24.33 6.53
C GLY A 190 7.83 22.82 6.79
N PRO A 191 8.38 22.31 7.91
CA PRO A 191 8.31 20.89 8.27
C PRO A 191 6.88 20.36 8.47
N VAL A 192 6.00 21.15 9.10
CA VAL A 192 4.58 20.77 9.29
C VAL A 192 3.87 20.62 7.95
N SER A 193 4.06 21.54 7.00
CA SER A 193 3.51 21.43 5.64
C SER A 193 3.96 20.15 4.93
N ILE A 194 5.22 19.75 5.09
CA ILE A 194 5.74 18.52 4.49
C ILE A 194 5.11 17.29 5.14
N ALA A 195 5.04 17.25 6.47
CA ALA A 195 4.44 16.13 7.20
C ALA A 195 2.95 15.95 6.86
N VAL A 196 2.18 17.03 6.83
CA VAL A 196 0.75 17.01 6.45
C VAL A 196 0.59 16.55 5.00
N PHE A 197 1.47 16.99 4.09
CA PHE A 197 1.39 16.54 2.70
C PHE A 197 1.78 15.06 2.55
N VAL A 198 2.75 14.57 3.32
CA VAL A 198 3.08 13.13 3.36
C VAL A 198 1.89 12.31 3.88
N LEU A 199 1.18 12.81 4.89
CA LEU A 199 -0.07 12.19 5.36
C LEU A 199 -1.16 12.19 4.29
N ALA A 200 -1.28 13.28 3.52
CA ALA A 200 -2.20 13.36 2.39
C ALA A 200 -1.91 12.26 1.35
N LEU A 201 -0.64 12.13 0.95
CA LEU A 201 -0.21 11.10 0.01
C LEU A 201 -0.40 9.68 0.57
N ALA A 202 -0.28 9.49 1.89
CA ALA A 202 -0.57 8.23 2.55
C ALA A 202 -2.05 7.82 2.46
N ALA A 203 -2.96 8.77 2.70
CA ALA A 203 -4.39 8.56 2.55
C ALA A 203 -4.76 8.24 1.08
N LEU A 204 -4.21 9.01 0.13
CA LEU A 204 -4.43 8.81 -1.30
C LEU A 204 -3.92 7.47 -1.79
N ALA A 205 -2.72 7.07 -1.37
CA ALA A 205 -2.17 5.79 -1.76
C ALA A 205 -2.98 4.60 -1.22
N THR A 206 -3.68 4.78 -0.09
CA THR A 206 -4.64 3.80 0.43
C THR A 206 -5.88 3.75 -0.45
N GLY A 207 -6.51 4.90 -0.71
CA GLY A 207 -7.72 5.02 -1.54
C GLY A 207 -7.49 4.52 -2.97
N TRP A 208 -6.47 5.02 -3.67
CA TRP A 208 -6.15 4.59 -5.04
C TRP A 208 -5.84 3.12 -5.13
N GLY A 209 -5.02 2.57 -4.23
CA GLY A 209 -4.74 1.14 -4.33
C GLY A 209 -6.00 0.30 -4.14
N ARG A 210 -6.95 0.69 -3.26
CA ARG A 210 -8.21 -0.06 -3.08
C ARG A 210 -9.13 0.07 -4.30
N LEU A 211 -9.19 1.27 -4.87
CA LEU A 211 -9.90 1.49 -6.13
C LEU A 211 -9.30 0.69 -7.29
N LEU A 212 -7.97 0.55 -7.33
CA LEU A 212 -7.28 -0.25 -8.34
C LEU A 212 -7.40 -1.75 -8.09
N ASP A 213 -7.44 -2.20 -6.83
CA ASP A 213 -7.73 -3.60 -6.50
C ASP A 213 -9.07 -4.04 -7.13
N LEU A 214 -10.09 -3.15 -7.09
CA LEU A 214 -11.38 -3.34 -7.77
C LEU A 214 -11.28 -3.35 -9.31
N LEU A 215 -10.54 -2.41 -9.89
CA LEU A 215 -10.52 -2.17 -11.34
C LEU A 215 -9.61 -3.14 -12.11
N ILE A 216 -8.43 -3.42 -11.57
CA ILE A 216 -7.37 -4.14 -12.28
C ILE A 216 -6.97 -5.47 -11.60
N GLY A 217 -7.50 -5.71 -10.40
CA GLY A 217 -7.40 -6.94 -9.62
C GLY A 217 -6.35 -6.88 -8.50
N PRO A 218 -6.59 -7.55 -7.34
CA PRO A 218 -5.73 -7.53 -6.16
C PRO A 218 -4.51 -8.48 -6.29
N THR A 219 -3.78 -8.40 -7.40
CA THR A 219 -2.60 -9.26 -7.65
C THR A 219 -1.31 -8.51 -7.38
N LEU A 220 -0.25 -9.23 -7.00
CA LEU A 220 1.07 -8.64 -6.81
C LEU A 220 1.59 -7.87 -8.04
N ARG A 221 1.28 -8.38 -9.24
CA ARG A 221 1.67 -7.76 -10.52
C ARG A 221 0.91 -6.46 -10.81
N ALA A 222 -0.33 -6.35 -10.34
CA ALA A 222 -1.17 -5.16 -10.47
C ALA A 222 -0.77 -4.10 -9.44
N SER A 223 -0.60 -4.48 -8.17
CA SER A 223 -0.16 -3.56 -7.12
C SER A 223 1.26 -3.04 -7.40
N GLY A 224 2.18 -3.88 -7.87
CA GLY A 224 3.51 -3.45 -8.31
C GLY A 224 3.50 -2.45 -9.47
N LEU A 225 2.57 -2.62 -10.43
CA LEU A 225 2.39 -1.67 -11.55
C LEU A 225 1.89 -0.32 -11.05
N TYR A 226 0.91 -0.33 -10.13
CA TYR A 226 0.42 0.89 -9.47
C TYR A 226 1.56 1.67 -8.80
N TRP A 227 2.35 1.01 -7.96
CA TRP A 227 3.48 1.67 -7.28
C TRP A 227 4.53 2.19 -8.24
N THR A 228 4.82 1.42 -9.30
CA THR A 228 5.73 1.85 -10.36
C THR A 228 5.28 3.18 -10.97
N VAL A 229 4.01 3.28 -11.39
CA VAL A 229 3.46 4.48 -12.04
C VAL A 229 3.34 5.66 -11.08
N LEU A 230 2.91 5.42 -9.84
CA LEU A 230 2.83 6.45 -8.79
C LEU A 230 4.21 7.09 -8.56
N LEU A 231 5.24 6.26 -8.33
CA LEU A 231 6.59 6.74 -8.06
C LEU A 231 7.25 7.35 -9.29
N PHE A 232 7.01 6.79 -10.48
CA PHE A 232 7.52 7.33 -11.74
C PHE A 232 6.91 8.71 -12.05
N GLY A 233 5.60 8.88 -11.85
CA GLY A 233 4.95 10.19 -11.96
C GLY A 233 5.57 11.20 -10.98
N GLY A 234 5.77 10.79 -9.73
CA GLY A 234 6.49 11.60 -8.74
C GLY A 234 7.90 12.00 -9.20
N PHE A 235 8.66 11.07 -9.78
CA PHE A 235 9.97 11.37 -10.38
C PHE A 235 9.86 12.43 -11.47
N VAL A 236 8.98 12.24 -12.46
CA VAL A 236 8.78 13.17 -13.58
C VAL A 236 8.45 14.57 -13.06
N GLY A 237 7.53 14.67 -12.11
CA GLY A 237 7.17 15.94 -11.48
C GLY A 237 8.30 16.60 -10.72
N ALA A 238 9.02 15.83 -9.90
CA ALA A 238 10.14 16.34 -9.12
C ALA A 238 11.32 16.80 -10.00
N ALA A 239 11.57 16.11 -11.12
CA ALA A 239 12.58 16.49 -12.11
C ALA A 239 12.17 17.77 -12.85
N ALA A 240 10.94 17.83 -13.37
CA ALA A 240 10.41 18.98 -14.09
C ALA A 240 10.37 20.26 -13.23
N ALA A 241 10.12 20.12 -11.92
CA ALA A 241 10.07 21.24 -10.98
C ALA A 241 11.46 21.76 -10.55
N GLY A 242 12.57 21.26 -11.10
CA GLY A 242 13.93 21.68 -10.70
C GLY A 242 14.21 23.18 -10.86
N ARG A 243 13.71 23.82 -11.93
CA ARG A 243 13.85 25.28 -12.11
C ARG A 243 12.99 26.05 -11.12
N ALA A 244 11.74 25.63 -10.92
CA ALA A 244 10.81 26.22 -9.96
C ALA A 244 11.34 26.13 -8.51
N ALA A 245 11.97 25.00 -8.16
CA ALA A 245 12.56 24.75 -6.86
C ALA A 245 13.78 25.65 -6.56
N ARG A 246 14.58 25.99 -7.59
CA ARG A 246 15.71 26.92 -7.46
C ARG A 246 15.32 28.39 -7.48
N SER A 247 14.09 28.71 -7.85
CA SER A 247 13.60 30.09 -7.87
C SER A 247 13.34 30.63 -6.45
N GLY A 248 13.49 31.95 -6.26
CA GLY A 248 13.03 32.63 -5.04
C GLY A 248 11.52 32.54 -4.80
N ARG A 249 10.76 32.00 -5.77
CA ARG A 249 9.29 31.80 -5.72
C ARG A 249 8.90 30.35 -5.47
N ALA A 250 9.82 29.48 -5.02
CA ALA A 250 9.57 28.06 -4.78
C ALA A 250 8.31 27.79 -3.91
N GLY A 251 8.03 28.65 -2.93
CA GLY A 251 6.81 28.57 -2.12
C GLY A 251 5.51 28.79 -2.91
N GLY A 252 5.51 29.71 -3.89
CA GLY A 252 4.36 29.94 -4.78
C GLY A 252 4.14 28.79 -5.76
N TYR A 253 5.22 28.22 -6.30
CA TYR A 253 5.13 27.01 -7.12
C TYR A 253 4.64 25.80 -6.33
N ALA A 254 5.08 25.63 -5.08
CA ALA A 254 4.56 24.58 -4.20
C ALA A 254 3.05 24.68 -4.02
N THR A 255 2.55 25.89 -3.78
CA THR A 255 1.12 26.20 -3.67
C THR A 255 0.36 25.86 -4.96
N LEU A 256 0.89 26.21 -6.13
CA LEU A 256 0.30 25.85 -7.44
C LEU A 256 0.25 24.33 -7.66
N PHE A 257 1.36 23.63 -7.41
CA PHE A 257 1.42 22.19 -7.61
C PHE A 257 0.54 21.41 -6.63
N LEU A 258 0.38 21.89 -5.39
CA LEU A 258 -0.57 21.32 -4.42
C LEU A 258 -2.03 21.50 -4.86
N ALA A 259 -2.37 22.68 -5.40
CA ALA A 259 -3.70 22.95 -5.95
C ALA A 259 -4.00 22.05 -7.15
N LEU A 260 -3.04 21.95 -8.09
CA LEU A 260 -3.13 21.05 -9.24
C LEU A 260 -3.26 19.59 -8.81
N HIS A 261 -2.49 19.16 -7.82
CA HIS A 261 -2.56 17.80 -7.27
C HIS A 261 -3.96 17.51 -6.72
N ALA A 262 -4.52 18.40 -5.88
CA ALA A 262 -5.86 18.22 -5.33
C ALA A 262 -6.93 18.16 -6.43
N LEU A 263 -6.85 19.03 -7.46
CA LEU A 263 -7.76 19.00 -8.60
C LEU A 263 -7.68 17.67 -9.36
N LEU A 264 -6.48 17.16 -9.62
CA LEU A 264 -6.27 15.90 -10.32
C LEU A 264 -6.74 14.69 -9.50
N VAL A 265 -6.65 14.74 -8.17
CA VAL A 265 -7.26 13.74 -7.27
C VAL A 265 -8.78 13.75 -7.37
N LEU A 266 -9.40 14.93 -7.36
CA LEU A 266 -10.86 15.06 -7.51
C LEU A 266 -11.33 14.55 -8.88
N LEU A 267 -10.59 14.87 -9.94
CA LEU A 267 -10.84 14.35 -11.29
C LEU A 267 -10.69 12.82 -11.35
N SER A 268 -9.62 12.29 -10.74
CA SER A 268 -9.38 10.85 -10.60
C SER A 268 -10.57 10.15 -9.93
N SER A 269 -11.09 10.71 -8.84
CA SER A 269 -12.31 10.18 -8.18
C SER A 269 -13.55 10.29 -9.07
N ALA A 270 -13.72 11.39 -9.81
CA ALA A 270 -14.89 11.58 -10.67
C ALA A 270 -14.94 10.63 -11.86
N VAL A 271 -13.77 10.29 -12.44
CA VAL A 271 -13.66 9.45 -13.64
C VAL A 271 -13.73 7.96 -13.33
N ALA A 272 -13.43 7.52 -12.08
CA ALA A 272 -13.26 6.09 -11.84
C ALA A 272 -14.51 5.22 -12.06
N GLY A 273 -15.72 5.79 -12.02
CA GLY A 273 -16.95 5.08 -12.34
C GLY A 273 -17.06 4.65 -13.81
N GLU A 274 -16.37 5.32 -14.73
CA GLU A 274 -16.37 5.00 -16.17
C GLU A 274 -15.30 3.95 -16.52
N LEU A 275 -14.32 3.75 -15.63
CA LEU A 275 -13.15 2.93 -15.89
C LEU A 275 -13.43 1.43 -16.06
N PRO A 276 -14.42 0.79 -15.39
CA PRO A 276 -14.70 -0.63 -15.61
C PRO A 276 -15.06 -0.94 -17.07
N TYR A 277 -15.98 -0.17 -17.66
CA TYR A 277 -16.35 -0.36 -19.06
C TYR A 277 -15.22 0.06 -20.01
N PHE A 278 -14.51 1.15 -19.70
CA PHE A 278 -13.35 1.54 -20.48
C PHE A 278 -12.29 0.42 -20.49
N PHE A 279 -12.02 -0.22 -19.35
CA PHE A 279 -11.14 -1.39 -19.24
C PHE A 279 -11.63 -2.52 -20.14
N LEU A 280 -12.92 -2.87 -20.06
CA LEU A 280 -13.54 -3.91 -20.90
C LEU A 280 -13.32 -3.60 -22.38
N SER A 281 -13.55 -2.35 -22.80
CA SER A 281 -13.38 -1.92 -24.20
C SER A 281 -11.96 -2.10 -24.73
N ARG A 282 -10.94 -2.07 -23.86
CA ARG A 282 -9.53 -2.22 -24.26
C ARG A 282 -9.10 -3.68 -24.42
N ILE A 283 -9.81 -4.61 -23.79
CA ILE A 283 -9.47 -6.04 -23.80
C ILE A 283 -10.45 -6.88 -24.62
N LYS A 284 -11.55 -6.27 -25.08
CA LYS A 284 -12.57 -6.88 -25.92
C LYS A 284 -11.93 -7.42 -27.22
N GLY A 285 -12.24 -8.67 -27.58
CA GLY A 285 -11.69 -9.32 -28.77
C GLY A 285 -10.25 -9.83 -28.61
N SER A 286 -9.66 -9.70 -27.41
CA SER A 286 -8.34 -10.26 -27.09
C SER A 286 -8.30 -10.79 -25.65
N VAL A 287 -9.44 -11.32 -25.18
CA VAL A 287 -9.55 -11.92 -23.86
C VAL A 287 -8.58 -13.11 -23.78
N GLY A 288 -7.72 -13.11 -22.78
CA GLY A 288 -6.68 -14.12 -22.60
C GLY A 288 -5.28 -13.69 -23.07
N ASP A 289 -5.13 -12.62 -23.86
CA ASP A 289 -3.81 -12.09 -24.24
C ASP A 289 -3.16 -11.36 -23.04
N PRO A 290 -2.03 -11.87 -22.49
CA PRO A 290 -1.38 -11.26 -21.33
C PRO A 290 -0.83 -9.86 -21.60
N GLY A 291 -0.40 -9.58 -22.84
CA GLY A 291 0.15 -8.30 -23.29
C GLY A 291 -0.93 -7.23 -23.44
N VAL A 292 -2.09 -7.56 -24.02
CA VAL A 292 -3.25 -6.67 -24.09
C VAL A 292 -3.74 -6.33 -22.69
N LEU A 293 -3.89 -7.34 -21.82
CA LEU A 293 -4.30 -7.14 -20.45
C LEU A 293 -3.30 -6.26 -19.67
N PHE A 294 -2.00 -6.45 -19.88
CA PHE A 294 -0.98 -5.58 -19.28
C PHE A 294 -1.09 -4.12 -19.74
N ARG A 295 -1.22 -3.88 -21.05
CA ARG A 295 -1.37 -2.52 -21.61
C ARG A 295 -2.63 -1.84 -21.11
N ALA A 296 -3.75 -2.56 -21.04
CA ALA A 296 -5.00 -2.04 -20.48
C ALA A 296 -4.85 -1.65 -19.00
N ARG A 297 -4.23 -2.50 -18.18
CA ARG A 297 -3.91 -2.18 -16.77
C ARG A 297 -3.02 -0.95 -16.66
N LEU A 298 -1.94 -0.87 -17.46
CA LEU A 298 -1.03 0.28 -17.45
C LEU A 298 -1.76 1.57 -17.81
N LEU A 299 -2.61 1.55 -18.83
CA LEU A 299 -3.39 2.71 -19.24
C LEU A 299 -4.33 3.20 -18.14
N ILE A 300 -5.02 2.28 -17.46
CA ILE A 300 -5.98 2.61 -16.39
C ILE A 300 -5.26 3.23 -15.20
N VAL A 301 -4.14 2.61 -14.78
CA VAL A 301 -3.30 3.15 -13.70
C VAL A 301 -2.73 4.51 -14.08
N ALA A 302 -2.24 4.66 -15.31
CA ALA A 302 -1.68 5.92 -15.80
C ALA A 302 -2.75 7.03 -15.81
N LEU A 303 -3.93 6.79 -16.37
CA LEU A 303 -5.02 7.77 -16.40
C LEU A 303 -5.46 8.19 -15.00
N LEU A 304 -5.54 7.24 -14.06
CA LEU A 304 -6.07 7.49 -12.73
C LEU A 304 -5.06 8.14 -11.78
N VAL A 305 -3.78 7.76 -11.88
CA VAL A 305 -2.77 8.05 -10.84
C VAL A 305 -1.62 8.92 -11.33
N PHE A 306 -1.17 8.75 -12.58
CA PHE A 306 0.05 9.41 -13.07
C PHE A 306 -0.01 10.95 -13.02
N PRO A 307 -1.06 11.63 -13.54
CA PRO A 307 -1.11 13.10 -13.51
C PRO A 307 -1.02 13.68 -12.10
N ALA A 308 -1.80 13.12 -11.17
CA ALA A 308 -1.80 13.57 -9.78
C ALA A 308 -0.42 13.32 -9.12
N SER A 309 0.25 12.22 -9.49
CA SER A 309 1.59 11.90 -8.99
C SER A 309 2.68 12.85 -9.50
N VAL A 310 2.58 13.29 -10.76
CA VAL A 310 3.45 14.34 -11.30
C VAL A 310 3.29 15.64 -10.51
N ALA A 311 2.05 16.07 -10.28
CA ALA A 311 1.80 17.26 -9.46
C ALA A 311 2.32 17.08 -8.01
N ALA A 312 2.18 15.87 -7.42
CA ALA A 312 2.69 15.57 -6.09
C ALA A 312 4.22 15.64 -6.00
N GLY A 313 4.93 15.08 -6.99
CA GLY A 313 6.39 15.13 -7.05
C GLY A 313 6.91 16.56 -7.17
N ALA A 314 6.28 17.36 -8.03
CA ALA A 314 6.58 18.77 -8.20
C ALA A 314 6.32 19.59 -6.92
N ALA A 315 5.19 19.35 -6.25
CA ALA A 315 4.84 19.95 -4.97
C ALA A 315 5.86 19.60 -3.88
N LEU A 316 6.22 18.32 -3.75
CA LEU A 316 7.19 17.88 -2.74
C LEU A 316 8.58 18.49 -2.97
N ARG A 317 9.04 18.53 -4.23
CA ARG A 317 10.33 19.14 -4.63
C ARG A 317 10.43 20.60 -4.21
N THR A 318 9.38 21.37 -4.48
CA THR A 318 9.31 22.80 -4.21
C THR A 318 9.05 23.10 -2.73
N LEU A 319 8.27 22.28 -2.02
CA LEU A 319 8.09 22.35 -0.57
C LEU A 319 9.42 22.16 0.17
N LEU A 320 10.23 21.20 -0.29
CA LEU A 320 11.56 20.90 0.25
C LEU A 320 12.57 22.01 -0.05
N ALA A 321 12.52 22.63 -1.23
CA ALA A 321 13.41 23.73 -1.59
C ALA A 321 13.06 25.04 -0.85
N GLY A 322 11.78 25.29 -0.59
CA GLY A 322 11.32 26.48 0.16
C GLY A 322 11.45 26.38 1.69
N GLY A 323 12.03 25.31 2.25
CA GLY A 323 12.15 25.09 3.69
C GLY A 323 13.57 25.28 4.21
N ALA A 324 13.91 26.50 4.66
CA ALA A 324 15.12 26.93 5.39
C ALA A 324 16.52 26.53 4.81
N PRO A 325 17.56 27.38 4.95
CA PRO A 325 18.89 27.11 4.40
C PRO A 325 19.53 25.83 4.97
N ALA A 326 20.42 25.24 4.18
CA ALA A 326 20.98 23.90 4.36
C ALA A 326 21.66 23.59 5.72
N ARG A 327 21.93 24.60 6.54
CA ARG A 327 22.60 24.52 7.85
C ARG A 327 21.65 24.55 9.07
N SER A 328 20.33 24.66 8.90
CA SER A 328 19.41 24.77 10.06
C SER A 328 18.96 23.41 10.62
N ARG A 329 18.79 23.34 11.95
CA ARG A 329 18.19 22.23 12.78
C ARG A 329 16.82 21.71 12.31
N THR A 330 16.24 22.26 11.26
CA THR A 330 14.89 21.95 10.74
C THR A 330 14.84 20.70 9.84
N ARG A 331 15.96 20.28 9.26
CA ARG A 331 16.07 19.07 8.42
C ARG A 331 15.76 17.75 9.17
N PRO A 332 16.38 17.46 10.34
CA PRO A 332 16.05 16.26 11.10
C PRO A 332 14.59 16.25 11.56
N PHE A 333 14.06 17.41 11.94
CA PHE A 333 12.66 17.55 12.34
C PHE A 333 11.68 17.28 11.19
N ALA A 334 11.93 17.79 9.98
CA ALA A 334 11.08 17.50 8.82
C ALA A 334 11.14 16.01 8.41
N ALA A 335 12.30 15.38 8.53
CA ALA A 335 12.45 13.95 8.30
C ALA A 335 11.67 13.13 9.34
N ALA A 336 11.82 13.46 10.63
CA ALA A 336 11.10 12.82 11.73
C ALA A 336 9.58 13.01 11.61
N ALA A 337 9.11 14.23 11.33
CA ALA A 337 7.70 14.52 11.15
C ALA A 337 7.10 13.80 9.93
N SER A 338 7.85 13.67 8.84
CA SER A 338 7.44 12.87 7.67
C SER A 338 7.34 11.38 8.03
N ALA A 339 8.29 10.87 8.82
CA ALA A 339 8.29 9.48 9.26
C ALA A 339 7.14 9.18 10.25
N ILE A 340 6.81 10.12 11.13
CA ILE A 340 5.65 10.03 12.04
C ILE A 340 4.34 10.09 11.24
N ALA A 341 4.20 11.07 10.34
CA ALA A 341 3.03 11.20 9.47
C ALA A 341 2.81 9.93 8.64
N LEU A 342 3.90 9.29 8.22
CA LEU A 342 3.87 8.04 7.50
C LEU A 342 3.42 6.85 8.36
N ALA A 343 4.05 6.66 9.53
CA ALA A 343 3.67 5.60 10.45
C ALA A 343 2.20 5.76 10.87
N GLY A 344 1.78 7.00 11.15
CA GLY A 344 0.40 7.40 11.34
C GLY A 344 -0.47 6.97 10.16
N GLY A 345 -0.12 7.34 8.93
CA GLY A 345 -0.85 6.95 7.72
C GLY A 345 -0.98 5.42 7.53
N ALA A 346 0.09 4.67 7.71
CA ALA A 346 0.06 3.20 7.57
C ALA A 346 -0.78 2.50 8.67
N ILE A 347 -0.82 3.08 9.87
CA ILE A 347 -1.60 2.55 11.00
C ILE A 347 -3.07 2.97 10.88
N LEU A 348 -3.31 4.23 10.51
CA LEU A 348 -4.60 4.88 10.59
C LEU A 348 -5.42 4.66 9.32
N ALA A 349 -4.81 4.66 8.13
CA ALA A 349 -5.57 4.58 6.88
C ALA A 349 -6.43 3.30 6.76
N PRO A 350 -5.96 2.09 7.13
CA PRO A 350 -6.82 0.89 7.09
C PRO A 350 -7.91 0.86 8.16
N ARG A 351 -7.77 1.66 9.23
CA ARG A 351 -8.78 1.80 10.30
C ARG A 351 -9.80 2.89 10.00
N LEU A 352 -9.38 3.93 9.27
CA LEU A 352 -10.28 4.98 8.82
C LEU A 352 -11.07 4.57 7.59
N LEU A 353 -10.55 3.66 6.76
CA LEU A 353 -11.21 3.26 5.52
C LEU A 353 -12.64 2.74 5.75
N PRO A 354 -12.96 1.90 6.75
CA PRO A 354 -14.34 1.51 7.04
C PRO A 354 -15.26 2.69 7.39
N ALA A 355 -14.73 3.75 7.99
CA ALA A 355 -15.53 4.90 8.43
C ALA A 355 -15.77 5.94 7.32
N ILE A 356 -14.76 6.20 6.47
CA ILE A 356 -14.82 7.25 5.45
C ILE A 356 -14.92 6.72 4.02
N GLY A 357 -14.66 5.43 3.83
CA GLY A 357 -14.58 4.77 2.52
C GLY A 357 -13.41 5.22 1.65
N ILE A 358 -13.26 4.57 0.51
CA ILE A 358 -12.29 4.84 -0.56
C ILE A 358 -12.41 6.30 -0.99
N ARG A 359 -13.64 6.78 -1.21
CA ARG A 359 -13.88 8.16 -1.63
C ARG A 359 -13.53 9.15 -0.52
N GLY A 360 -13.89 8.90 0.73
CA GLY A 360 -13.52 9.78 1.83
C GLY A 360 -12.01 9.86 2.02
N ALA A 361 -11.28 8.75 1.81
CA ALA A 361 -9.81 8.77 1.81
C ALA A 361 -9.24 9.66 0.68
N MET A 362 -9.84 9.62 -0.51
CA MET A 362 -9.46 10.50 -1.62
C MET A 362 -9.76 11.97 -1.33
N LEU A 363 -10.95 12.27 -0.80
CA LEU A 363 -11.35 13.63 -0.40
C LEU A 363 -10.48 14.17 0.73
N ALA A 364 -10.15 13.35 1.73
CA ALA A 364 -9.23 13.73 2.81
C ALA A 364 -7.84 14.06 2.28
N GLY A 365 -7.29 13.26 1.36
CA GLY A 365 -6.01 13.54 0.71
C GLY A 365 -6.01 14.84 -0.10
N ALA A 366 -7.09 15.10 -0.85
CA ALA A 366 -7.27 16.37 -1.56
C ALA A 366 -7.40 17.55 -0.57
N ALA A 367 -8.19 17.41 0.48
CA ALA A 367 -8.39 18.42 1.52
C ALA A 367 -7.09 18.79 2.24
N LEU A 368 -6.28 17.79 2.63
CA LEU A 368 -4.98 18.02 3.25
C LEU A 368 -4.01 18.72 2.29
N SER A 369 -4.07 18.41 1.00
CA SER A 369 -3.25 19.10 -0.03
C SER A 369 -3.65 20.57 -0.17
N VAL A 370 -4.96 20.86 -0.20
CA VAL A 370 -5.50 22.23 -0.21
C VAL A 370 -5.12 22.97 1.07
N LEU A 371 -5.21 22.33 2.24
CA LEU A 371 -4.82 22.91 3.52
C LEU A 371 -3.36 23.35 3.53
N VAL A 372 -2.46 22.51 3.02
CA VAL A 372 -1.03 22.86 2.90
C VAL A 372 -0.85 24.01 1.91
N ALA A 373 -1.57 24.03 0.79
CA ALA A 373 -1.50 25.11 -0.19
C ALA A 373 -1.97 26.45 0.41
N LEU A 374 -3.08 26.46 1.16
CA LEU A 374 -3.60 27.64 1.85
C LEU A 374 -2.62 28.17 2.90
N ARG A 375 -2.03 27.28 3.70
CA ARG A 375 -1.00 27.66 4.68
C ARG A 375 0.23 28.31 4.01
N ARG A 376 0.65 27.81 2.85
CA ARG A 376 1.80 28.35 2.12
C ARG A 376 1.48 29.65 1.39
N VAL A 377 0.30 29.77 0.78
CA VAL A 377 -0.11 31.00 0.09
C VAL A 377 -0.26 32.16 1.08
N ALA A 378 -0.68 31.89 2.32
CA ALA A 378 -0.78 32.89 3.39
C ALA A 378 0.54 33.66 3.61
N GLY A 379 1.69 32.99 3.46
CA GLY A 379 3.04 33.58 3.60
C GLY A 379 3.74 33.94 2.28
N SER A 380 3.06 33.88 1.14
CA SER A 380 3.67 34.02 -0.20
C SER A 380 3.85 35.46 -0.71
N GLY A 381 3.33 36.45 0.02
CA GLY A 381 3.31 37.86 -0.42
C GLY A 381 2.30 38.17 -1.54
N TRP A 382 1.56 37.18 -2.06
CA TRP A 382 0.52 37.42 -3.07
C TRP A 382 -0.61 38.31 -2.53
N PRO A 383 -1.23 39.20 -3.33
CA PRO A 383 -2.37 39.98 -2.86
C PRO A 383 -3.57 39.08 -2.56
N LEU A 384 -4.36 39.41 -1.53
CA LEU A 384 -5.48 38.58 -1.05
C LEU A 384 -6.45 38.18 -2.17
N ARG A 385 -6.77 39.10 -3.09
CA ARG A 385 -7.61 38.85 -4.28
C ARG A 385 -7.09 37.70 -5.17
N ALA A 386 -5.78 37.64 -5.41
CA ALA A 386 -5.17 36.58 -6.22
C ALA A 386 -5.19 35.23 -5.48
N ARG A 387 -5.05 35.26 -4.13
CA ARG A 387 -5.18 34.06 -3.29
C ARG A 387 -6.61 33.52 -3.33
N LEU A 388 -7.60 34.38 -3.10
CA LEU A 388 -9.01 33.98 -3.12
C LEU A 388 -9.43 33.49 -4.51
N ALA A 389 -9.08 34.20 -5.58
CA ALA A 389 -9.41 33.79 -6.94
C ALA A 389 -8.82 32.42 -7.33
N SER A 390 -7.63 32.07 -6.81
CA SER A 390 -6.96 30.80 -7.14
C SER A 390 -7.45 29.63 -6.29
N PHE A 391 -7.88 29.87 -5.04
CA PHE A 391 -8.17 28.81 -4.06
C PHE A 391 -9.64 28.63 -3.75
N LEU A 392 -10.46 29.69 -3.83
CA LEU A 392 -11.90 29.59 -3.57
C LEU A 392 -12.58 28.58 -4.51
N PRO A 393 -12.32 28.55 -5.83
CA PRO A 393 -12.93 27.55 -6.71
C PRO A 393 -12.57 26.12 -6.32
N LEU A 394 -11.32 25.88 -5.86
CA LEU A 394 -10.87 24.56 -5.45
C LEU A 394 -11.48 24.13 -4.12
N VAL A 395 -11.63 25.04 -3.17
CA VAL A 395 -12.33 24.80 -1.89
C VAL A 395 -13.82 24.53 -2.15
N VAL A 396 -14.45 25.30 -3.02
CA VAL A 396 -15.85 25.10 -3.43
C VAL A 396 -16.02 23.76 -4.14
N LEU A 397 -15.13 23.41 -5.08
CA LEU A 397 -15.17 22.13 -5.77
C LEU A 397 -15.00 20.96 -4.81
N LEU A 398 -14.10 21.08 -3.83
CA LEU A 398 -13.92 20.08 -2.78
C LEU A 398 -15.18 19.95 -1.90
N ALA A 399 -15.81 21.07 -1.54
CA ALA A 399 -17.07 21.08 -0.78
C ALA A 399 -18.21 20.43 -1.57
N ILE A 400 -18.37 20.76 -2.86
CA ILE A 400 -19.35 20.12 -3.76
C ILE A 400 -19.05 18.63 -3.87
N ALA A 401 -17.78 18.25 -4.05
CA ALA A 401 -17.38 16.86 -4.14
C ALA A 401 -17.60 16.10 -2.83
N ALA A 402 -17.50 16.74 -1.67
CA ALA A 402 -17.81 16.12 -0.37
C ALA A 402 -19.32 15.99 -0.14
N ALA A 403 -20.11 16.97 -0.56
CA ALA A 403 -21.57 16.97 -0.39
C ALA A 403 -22.31 16.09 -1.41
N SER A 404 -21.74 15.85 -2.59
CA SER A 404 -22.36 15.02 -3.63
C SER A 404 -22.21 13.52 -3.33
N PRO A 405 -23.13 12.63 -3.69
CA PRO A 405 -22.92 11.18 -3.63
C PRO A 405 -21.81 10.72 -4.60
N PRO A 406 -21.19 9.54 -4.38
CA PRO A 406 -20.16 9.02 -5.27
C PRO A 406 -20.78 8.83 -6.67
N ARG A 407 -20.06 9.27 -7.71
CA ARG A 407 -20.52 9.09 -9.10
C ARG A 407 -20.41 7.64 -9.56
N TRP A 408 -19.62 6.82 -8.88
CA TRP A 408 -19.53 5.39 -9.12
C TRP A 408 -20.55 4.63 -8.28
N LYS A 409 -21.14 3.59 -8.87
CA LYS A 409 -21.98 2.63 -8.15
C LYS A 409 -21.13 1.44 -7.72
N PRO A 410 -21.26 0.92 -6.49
CA PRO A 410 -20.49 -0.24 -6.02
C PRO A 410 -20.55 -1.43 -6.98
N GLY A 411 -21.73 -1.73 -7.55
CA GLY A 411 -21.88 -2.81 -8.53
C GLY A 411 -21.01 -2.66 -9.79
N LEU A 412 -20.78 -1.43 -10.28
CA LEU A 412 -19.95 -1.18 -11.46
C LEU A 412 -18.46 -1.42 -11.19
N LEU A 413 -17.99 -1.01 -10.01
CA LEU A 413 -16.60 -1.23 -9.61
C LEU A 413 -16.33 -2.69 -9.22
N ASN A 414 -17.35 -3.43 -8.78
CA ASN A 414 -17.22 -4.82 -8.35
C ASN A 414 -17.56 -5.84 -9.46
N THR A 415 -17.17 -5.53 -10.70
CA THR A 415 -17.40 -6.39 -11.87
C THR A 415 -16.24 -7.33 -12.18
N ALA A 416 -15.05 -7.07 -11.62
CA ALA A 416 -13.79 -7.77 -11.94
C ALA A 416 -13.64 -8.06 -13.45
N VAL A 417 -13.82 -7.03 -14.27
CA VAL A 417 -13.71 -7.10 -15.73
C VAL A 417 -12.40 -7.79 -16.17
N TYR A 418 -11.31 -7.53 -15.45
CA TYR A 418 -10.01 -8.18 -15.69
C TYR A 418 -10.02 -9.71 -15.63
N ARG A 419 -11.04 -10.33 -15.02
CA ARG A 419 -11.24 -11.78 -14.87
C ARG A 419 -12.40 -12.28 -15.71
N TYR A 420 -13.50 -11.53 -15.76
CA TYR A 420 -14.76 -11.98 -16.35
C TYR A 420 -15.06 -11.39 -17.73
N ALA A 421 -14.10 -10.71 -18.37
CA ALA A 421 -14.30 -10.09 -19.70
C ALA A 421 -14.87 -11.02 -20.77
N GLY A 422 -14.50 -12.31 -20.75
CA GLY A 422 -15.02 -13.30 -21.69
C GLY A 422 -16.55 -13.44 -21.62
N LEU A 423 -17.14 -13.25 -20.44
CA LEU A 423 -18.60 -13.26 -20.23
C LEU A 423 -19.28 -11.99 -20.76
N HIS A 424 -18.51 -10.98 -21.17
CA HIS A 424 -19.01 -9.64 -21.54
C HIS A 424 -18.62 -9.23 -22.97
N GLU A 425 -18.08 -10.14 -23.78
CA GLU A 425 -17.62 -9.83 -25.14
C GLU A 425 -18.71 -9.30 -26.07
N ARG A 426 -19.98 -9.61 -25.80
CA ARG A 426 -21.10 -9.15 -26.63
C ARG A 426 -21.84 -7.95 -26.06
N ILE A 427 -21.45 -7.51 -24.87
CA ILE A 427 -22.13 -6.43 -24.15
C ILE A 427 -21.54 -5.08 -24.60
N ASP A 428 -22.41 -4.11 -24.87
CA ASP A 428 -22.07 -2.72 -25.16
C ASP A 428 -22.10 -1.88 -23.87
N LYS A 429 -21.88 -0.55 -23.96
CA LYS A 429 -21.85 0.30 -22.76
C LYS A 429 -23.18 0.27 -22.03
N GLU A 430 -24.27 0.39 -22.77
CA GLU A 430 -25.59 0.47 -22.18
C GLU A 430 -26.00 -0.85 -21.52
N GLY A 431 -25.79 -1.98 -22.18
CA GLY A 431 -26.00 -3.31 -21.61
C GLY A 431 -25.14 -3.56 -20.38
N PHE A 432 -23.88 -3.10 -20.37
CA PHE A 432 -22.99 -3.23 -19.22
C PHE A 432 -23.53 -2.43 -18.03
N LEU A 433 -23.93 -1.17 -18.26
CA LEU A 433 -24.53 -0.34 -17.22
C LEU A 433 -25.84 -0.94 -16.70
N ARG A 434 -26.74 -1.41 -17.58
CA ARG A 434 -27.99 -2.08 -17.17
C ARG A 434 -27.74 -3.31 -16.30
N THR A 435 -26.69 -4.08 -16.59
CA THR A 435 -26.35 -5.30 -15.86
C THR A 435 -25.71 -5.02 -14.51
N TYR A 436 -24.80 -4.04 -14.44
CA TYR A 436 -23.91 -3.85 -13.27
C TYR A 436 -24.14 -2.57 -12.47
N ALA A 437 -24.94 -1.63 -12.97
CA ALA A 437 -25.37 -0.45 -12.20
C ALA A 437 -26.48 -0.76 -11.18
N ILE A 438 -26.53 -2.01 -10.70
CA ILE A 438 -27.47 -2.51 -9.71
C ILE A 438 -27.02 -2.15 -8.29
N VAL A 439 -27.99 -2.01 -7.39
CA VAL A 439 -27.73 -1.84 -5.96
C VAL A 439 -27.49 -3.23 -5.36
N PRO A 440 -26.31 -3.49 -4.78
CA PRO A 440 -26.04 -4.77 -4.14
C PRO A 440 -26.92 -4.94 -2.89
N ALA A 441 -27.22 -6.20 -2.55
CA ALA A 441 -27.96 -6.53 -1.33
C ALA A 441 -27.14 -6.22 -0.06
N PHE A 442 -25.82 -6.21 -0.19
CA PHE A 442 -24.88 -5.80 0.85
C PHE A 442 -23.63 -5.21 0.18
N TYR A 443 -23.10 -4.12 0.72
CA TYR A 443 -21.81 -3.59 0.32
C TYR A 443 -21.15 -2.89 1.49
N GLU A 444 -19.92 -3.27 1.80
CA GLU A 444 -19.11 -2.64 2.84
C GLU A 444 -17.66 -2.52 2.38
N GLU A 445 -17.04 -1.39 2.73
CA GLU A 445 -15.62 -1.13 2.48
C GLU A 445 -14.81 -1.45 3.73
N GLY A 446 -14.50 -2.73 3.88
CA GLY A 446 -13.80 -3.26 5.04
C GLY A 446 -12.32 -2.87 5.15
N SER A 447 -11.77 -3.17 6.33
CA SER A 447 -10.39 -2.79 6.71
C SER A 447 -9.31 -3.47 5.85
N ARG A 448 -9.64 -4.58 5.18
CA ARG A 448 -8.75 -5.33 4.29
C ARG A 448 -9.30 -5.48 2.87
N THR A 449 -10.59 -5.72 2.72
CA THR A 449 -11.24 -5.93 1.41
C THR A 449 -12.56 -5.18 1.34
N THR A 450 -13.00 -4.82 0.14
CA THR A 450 -14.44 -4.56 -0.06
C THR A 450 -15.19 -5.88 -0.05
N VAL A 451 -16.41 -5.88 0.46
CA VAL A 451 -17.29 -7.05 0.48
C VAL A 451 -18.61 -6.66 -0.16
N MET A 452 -19.05 -7.43 -1.14
CA MET A 452 -20.31 -7.20 -1.83
C MET A 452 -21.12 -8.49 -1.89
N VAL A 453 -22.41 -8.42 -1.57
CA VAL A 453 -23.39 -9.46 -1.91
C VAL A 453 -24.32 -8.92 -2.98
N ALA A 454 -24.38 -9.62 -4.11
CA ALA A 454 -25.26 -9.28 -5.22
C ALA A 454 -26.01 -10.52 -5.71
N GLY A 455 -27.02 -10.33 -6.56
CA GLY A 455 -27.76 -11.43 -7.18
C GLY A 455 -29.26 -11.17 -7.28
N ALA A 456 -29.89 -11.81 -8.25
CA ALA A 456 -31.32 -11.73 -8.53
C ALA A 456 -31.96 -13.14 -8.51
N GLY A 457 -33.28 -13.23 -8.41
CA GLY A 457 -34.00 -14.50 -8.56
C GLY A 457 -33.64 -15.57 -7.52
N GLY A 458 -33.38 -15.17 -6.27
CA GLY A 458 -33.10 -16.08 -5.16
C GLY A 458 -31.70 -16.71 -5.15
N SER A 459 -30.80 -16.31 -6.04
CA SER A 459 -29.37 -16.62 -5.92
C SER A 459 -28.59 -15.41 -5.40
N ARG A 460 -27.51 -15.70 -4.68
CA ARG A 460 -26.57 -14.72 -4.16
C ARG A 460 -25.15 -15.10 -4.54
N LEU A 461 -24.36 -14.09 -4.85
CA LEU A 461 -22.91 -14.18 -4.98
C LEU A 461 -22.27 -13.26 -3.94
N LEU A 462 -21.11 -13.69 -3.44
CA LEU A 462 -20.22 -12.93 -2.58
C LEU A 462 -18.99 -12.57 -3.41
N ALA A 463 -18.73 -11.28 -3.53
CA ALA A 463 -17.53 -10.75 -4.16
C ALA A 463 -16.67 -10.02 -3.13
N ALA A 464 -15.36 -10.14 -3.30
CA ALA A 464 -14.36 -9.42 -2.54
C ALA A 464 -13.39 -8.73 -3.50
N ASN A 465 -13.11 -7.44 -3.26
CA ASN A 465 -12.34 -6.59 -4.17
C ASN A 465 -12.81 -6.72 -5.64
N GLY A 466 -14.13 -6.83 -5.82
CA GLY A 466 -14.78 -6.95 -7.13
C GLY A 466 -14.74 -8.33 -7.78
N SER A 467 -13.93 -9.27 -7.29
CA SER A 467 -13.94 -10.65 -7.77
C SER A 467 -14.99 -11.46 -7.06
N VAL A 468 -15.89 -12.10 -7.81
CA VAL A 468 -16.74 -13.18 -7.27
C VAL A 468 -15.83 -14.27 -6.72
N GLU A 469 -16.07 -14.66 -5.46
CA GLU A 469 -15.37 -15.77 -4.81
C GLU A 469 -16.28 -16.98 -4.59
N MET A 470 -17.56 -16.73 -4.33
CA MET A 470 -18.52 -17.79 -4.04
C MET A 470 -19.95 -17.36 -4.31
N SER A 471 -20.82 -18.35 -4.46
CA SER A 471 -22.27 -18.19 -4.65
C SER A 471 -23.01 -19.37 -4.04
N ASP A 472 -24.32 -19.20 -3.80
CA ASP A 472 -25.22 -20.26 -3.35
C ASP A 472 -25.70 -21.19 -4.48
N LYS A 473 -25.19 -21.01 -5.70
CA LYS A 473 -25.45 -21.88 -6.85
C LYS A 473 -24.17 -22.47 -7.41
N GLU A 474 -23.44 -21.71 -8.21
CA GLU A 474 -22.24 -22.18 -8.93
C GLU A 474 -21.15 -22.72 -7.99
N HIS A 475 -20.98 -22.12 -6.80
CA HIS A 475 -19.96 -22.55 -5.83
C HIS A 475 -20.55 -23.36 -4.66
N LEU A 476 -21.83 -23.76 -4.72
CA LEU A 476 -22.46 -24.49 -3.61
C LEU A 476 -21.77 -25.84 -3.38
N ALA A 477 -21.52 -26.59 -4.46
CA ALA A 477 -20.96 -27.93 -4.39
C ALA A 477 -19.58 -27.94 -3.71
N VAL A 478 -18.67 -27.03 -4.09
CA VAL A 478 -17.32 -26.98 -3.50
C VAL A 478 -17.36 -26.61 -2.01
N GLN A 479 -18.22 -25.68 -1.60
CA GLN A 479 -18.36 -25.29 -0.19
C GLN A 479 -18.93 -26.43 0.65
N VAL A 480 -19.90 -27.18 0.13
CA VAL A 480 -20.44 -28.37 0.79
C VAL A 480 -19.40 -29.48 0.87
N LEU A 481 -18.67 -29.76 -0.21
CA LEU A 481 -17.62 -30.78 -0.23
C LEU A 481 -16.51 -30.48 0.79
N LEU A 482 -16.09 -29.22 0.93
CA LEU A 482 -15.11 -28.82 1.95
C LEU A 482 -15.57 -29.12 3.38
N GLY A 483 -16.87 -29.10 3.66
CA GLY A 483 -17.42 -29.52 4.95
C GLY A 483 -17.62 -31.04 5.06
N ARG A 484 -18.06 -31.71 3.99
CA ARG A 484 -18.39 -33.14 4.02
C ARG A 484 -17.17 -34.06 3.96
N LEU A 485 -16.11 -33.69 3.23
CA LEU A 485 -14.91 -34.52 3.11
C LEU A 485 -14.26 -34.80 4.48
N PRO A 486 -14.03 -33.79 5.36
CA PRO A 486 -13.54 -34.05 6.71
C PRO A 486 -14.37 -35.06 7.50
N LEU A 487 -15.70 -34.91 7.46
CA LEU A 487 -16.64 -35.80 8.16
C LEU A 487 -16.58 -37.25 7.64
N LEU A 488 -16.28 -37.43 6.35
CA LEU A 488 -16.16 -38.74 5.73
C LEU A 488 -14.85 -39.44 6.12
N PHE A 489 -13.73 -38.72 6.10
CA PHE A 489 -12.41 -39.30 6.41
C PHE A 489 -12.13 -39.43 7.91
N ARG A 490 -12.80 -38.61 8.74
CA ARG A 490 -12.72 -38.68 10.20
C ARG A 490 -14.10 -38.49 10.83
N PRO A 491 -14.87 -39.57 11.03
CA PRO A 491 -16.14 -39.52 11.73
C PRO A 491 -15.99 -38.98 13.17
N GLY A 492 -17.02 -38.33 13.70
CA GLY A 492 -17.02 -37.85 15.09
C GLY A 492 -16.08 -36.66 15.34
N LEU A 493 -16.06 -35.67 14.44
CA LEU A 493 -15.27 -34.45 14.62
C LEU A 493 -15.71 -33.70 15.89
N GLU A 494 -14.82 -33.54 16.86
CA GLU A 494 -15.08 -32.76 18.07
C GLU A 494 -14.79 -31.28 17.82
N ARG A 495 -13.63 -30.95 17.24
CA ARG A 495 -13.20 -29.57 17.05
C ARG A 495 -12.60 -29.35 15.67
N VAL A 496 -13.22 -28.45 14.90
CA VAL A 496 -12.80 -28.12 13.54
C VAL A 496 -12.43 -26.66 13.43
N PHE A 497 -11.30 -26.37 12.77
CA PHE A 497 -10.88 -25.03 12.43
C PHE A 497 -11.28 -24.70 10.99
N VAL A 498 -11.93 -23.57 10.77
CA VAL A 498 -12.29 -23.08 9.43
C VAL A 498 -11.56 -21.76 9.16
N ALA A 499 -10.69 -21.75 8.16
CA ALA A 499 -9.93 -20.58 7.72
C ALA A 499 -10.74 -19.75 6.71
N GLY A 500 -11.36 -18.67 7.19
CA GLY A 500 -12.29 -17.80 6.45
C GLY A 500 -13.74 -18.24 6.61
N SER A 501 -14.68 -17.29 6.64
CA SER A 501 -16.11 -17.61 6.76
C SER A 501 -16.74 -17.97 5.42
N GLY A 502 -16.29 -17.32 4.35
CA GLY A 502 -16.97 -17.38 3.06
C GLY A 502 -18.46 -17.02 3.18
N ALA A 503 -19.32 -17.79 2.54
CA ALA A 503 -20.77 -17.67 2.65
C ALA A 503 -21.34 -18.42 3.86
N GLY A 504 -20.48 -18.96 4.75
CA GLY A 504 -20.86 -19.74 5.92
C GLY A 504 -21.30 -21.19 5.61
N ILE A 505 -21.40 -21.57 4.34
CA ILE A 505 -21.93 -22.88 3.91
C ILE A 505 -21.10 -24.05 4.45
N THR A 506 -19.77 -23.90 4.43
CA THR A 506 -18.86 -24.92 4.97
C THR A 506 -19.06 -25.15 6.46
N ALA A 507 -19.14 -24.06 7.25
CA ALA A 507 -19.39 -24.15 8.69
C ALA A 507 -20.75 -24.79 8.98
N GLY A 508 -21.80 -24.36 8.27
CA GLY A 508 -23.14 -24.96 8.38
C GLY A 508 -23.18 -26.45 8.01
N THR A 509 -22.38 -26.86 7.03
CA THR A 509 -22.25 -28.27 6.62
C THR A 509 -21.60 -29.10 7.71
N LEU A 510 -20.52 -28.59 8.33
CA LEU A 510 -19.83 -29.26 9.44
C LEU A 510 -20.74 -29.44 10.67
N LEU A 511 -21.49 -28.38 11.03
CA LEU A 511 -22.43 -28.39 12.15
C LEU A 511 -23.59 -29.37 11.92
N ALA A 512 -24.13 -29.39 10.70
CA ALA A 512 -25.17 -30.33 10.31
C ALA A 512 -24.69 -31.78 10.29
N GLY A 513 -23.38 -32.00 10.12
CA GLY A 513 -22.73 -33.31 10.21
C GLY A 513 -22.43 -33.77 11.64
N GLY A 514 -22.87 -33.04 12.67
CA GLY A 514 -22.70 -33.43 14.07
C GLY A 514 -21.38 -32.99 14.70
N THR A 515 -20.61 -32.09 14.07
CA THR A 515 -19.37 -31.56 14.67
C THR A 515 -19.67 -30.87 16.00
N ALA A 516 -18.91 -31.16 17.06
CA ALA A 516 -19.19 -30.62 18.40
C ALA A 516 -18.81 -29.14 18.54
N GLU A 517 -17.76 -28.69 17.85
CA GLU A 517 -17.30 -27.30 17.83
C GLU A 517 -16.68 -26.91 16.49
N VAL A 518 -17.13 -25.79 15.92
CA VAL A 518 -16.59 -25.23 14.67
C VAL A 518 -16.06 -23.82 14.94
N VAL A 519 -14.74 -23.66 14.92
CA VAL A 519 -14.06 -22.38 15.09
C VAL A 519 -13.76 -21.79 13.72
N THR A 520 -14.50 -20.75 13.33
CA THR A 520 -14.31 -20.03 12.07
C THR A 520 -13.55 -18.74 12.33
N VAL A 521 -12.40 -18.57 11.68
CA VAL A 521 -11.56 -17.37 11.80
C VAL A 521 -11.63 -16.58 10.53
N GLU A 522 -12.16 -15.36 10.59
CA GLU A 522 -12.37 -14.49 9.43
C GLU A 522 -11.61 -13.16 9.60
N PRO A 523 -10.70 -12.80 8.67
CA PRO A 523 -9.94 -11.56 8.77
C PRO A 523 -10.75 -10.28 8.49
N GLU A 524 -11.87 -10.37 7.78
CA GLU A 524 -12.72 -9.22 7.44
C GLU A 524 -14.10 -9.30 8.13
N PRO A 525 -14.38 -8.45 9.13
CA PRO A 525 -15.67 -8.43 9.83
C PRO A 525 -16.89 -8.35 8.91
N ALA A 526 -16.82 -7.53 7.86
CA ALA A 526 -17.88 -7.39 6.86
C ALA A 526 -18.30 -8.72 6.21
N ARG A 527 -17.42 -9.74 6.18
CA ARG A 527 -17.77 -11.08 5.67
C ARG A 527 -18.64 -11.89 6.61
N LEU A 528 -18.52 -11.68 7.92
CA LEU A 528 -19.41 -12.31 8.90
C LEU A 528 -20.82 -11.73 8.82
N GLU A 529 -20.95 -10.46 8.44
CA GLU A 529 -22.25 -9.85 8.14
C GLU A 529 -22.78 -10.36 6.79
N ALA A 530 -21.92 -10.37 5.77
CA ALA A 530 -22.28 -10.79 4.42
C ALA A 530 -22.79 -12.24 4.36
N MET A 531 -22.22 -13.18 5.13
CA MET A 531 -22.69 -14.57 5.16
C MET A 531 -24.16 -14.70 5.60
N ARG A 532 -24.73 -13.70 6.30
CA ARG A 532 -26.14 -13.72 6.72
C ARG A 532 -27.11 -13.66 5.55
N HIS A 533 -26.67 -13.09 4.42
CA HIS A 533 -27.44 -13.08 3.17
C HIS A 533 -27.55 -14.46 2.50
N PHE A 534 -26.83 -15.46 3.02
CA PHE A 534 -26.82 -16.85 2.54
C PHE A 534 -27.55 -17.82 3.50
N ALA A 535 -28.35 -17.30 4.44
CA ALA A 535 -29.06 -18.08 5.48
C ALA A 535 -29.69 -19.39 4.97
N ARG A 536 -30.37 -19.32 3.82
CA ARG A 536 -31.01 -20.49 3.19
C ARG A 536 -30.02 -21.59 2.81
N ALA A 537 -28.83 -21.22 2.32
CA ALA A 537 -27.82 -22.16 1.84
C ALA A 537 -26.88 -22.62 2.96
N ASN A 538 -26.59 -21.76 3.93
CA ASN A 538 -25.62 -22.06 4.99
C ASN A 538 -26.22 -22.59 6.28
N ARG A 539 -27.55 -22.62 6.44
CA ARG A 539 -28.23 -23.11 7.66
C ARG A 539 -27.89 -22.31 8.91
N GLU A 540 -27.63 -21.01 8.74
CA GLU A 540 -27.49 -20.02 9.81
C GLU A 540 -26.50 -20.42 10.92
N PRO A 541 -25.23 -20.73 10.60
CA PRO A 541 -24.27 -21.25 11.57
C PRO A 541 -24.02 -20.31 12.76
N TRP A 542 -24.27 -19.01 12.62
CA TRP A 542 -24.20 -18.04 13.73
C TRP A 542 -25.28 -18.19 14.79
N LYS A 543 -26.33 -19.00 14.55
CA LYS A 543 -27.36 -19.33 15.54
C LYS A 543 -27.06 -20.64 16.30
N ASP A 544 -26.09 -21.44 15.84
CA ASP A 544 -25.73 -22.69 16.48
C ASP A 544 -24.70 -22.45 17.59
N GLY A 545 -25.01 -22.88 18.82
CA GLY A 545 -24.12 -22.71 19.99
C GLY A 545 -22.77 -23.43 19.87
N ARG A 546 -22.63 -24.34 18.91
CA ARG A 546 -21.37 -25.05 18.59
C ARG A 546 -20.46 -24.26 17.65
N ALA A 547 -20.94 -23.16 17.07
CA ALA A 547 -20.16 -22.31 16.18
C ALA A 547 -19.49 -21.17 16.96
N ARG A 548 -18.20 -20.98 16.75
CA ARG A 548 -17.45 -19.81 17.23
C ARG A 548 -16.88 -19.04 16.06
N PHE A 549 -17.18 -17.75 15.98
CA PHE A 549 -16.63 -16.85 14.96
C PHE A 549 -15.64 -15.90 15.59
N GLU A 550 -14.40 -15.90 15.09
CA GLU A 550 -13.32 -15.05 15.57
C GLU A 550 -12.88 -14.09 14.45
N ILE A 551 -12.73 -12.81 14.79
CA ILE A 551 -12.07 -11.85 13.90
C ILE A 551 -10.56 -12.00 14.05
N GLY A 552 -9.89 -12.44 12.99
CA GLY A 552 -8.47 -12.73 13.04
C GLY A 552 -7.95 -13.25 11.72
N GLU A 553 -6.62 -13.32 11.59
CA GLU A 553 -6.04 -13.95 10.41
C GLU A 553 -5.81 -15.44 10.68
N PRO A 554 -6.30 -16.35 9.80
CA PRO A 554 -6.28 -17.78 10.07
C PRO A 554 -4.89 -18.38 10.27
N ARG A 555 -3.91 -18.04 9.43
CA ARG A 555 -2.53 -18.54 9.57
C ARG A 555 -1.94 -18.08 10.91
N ALA A 556 -2.20 -16.83 11.28
CA ALA A 556 -1.75 -16.22 12.51
C ALA A 556 -2.35 -16.85 13.76
N ARG A 557 -3.64 -17.19 13.69
CA ARG A 557 -4.36 -17.88 14.76
C ARG A 557 -3.88 -19.32 14.92
N LEU A 558 -3.67 -20.06 13.83
CA LEU A 558 -3.10 -21.42 13.88
C LEU A 558 -1.67 -21.44 14.42
N ALA A 559 -0.82 -20.52 13.98
CA ALA A 559 0.56 -20.46 14.45
C ALA A 559 0.67 -20.23 15.97
N ARG A 560 -0.22 -19.38 16.52
CA ARG A 560 -0.25 -19.05 17.96
C ARG A 560 -1.06 -20.01 18.83
N SER A 561 -1.91 -20.82 18.21
CA SER A 561 -2.81 -21.69 18.97
C SER A 561 -2.01 -22.75 19.73
N GLY A 562 -2.27 -22.96 21.02
CA GLY A 562 -1.85 -24.18 21.71
C GLY A 562 -2.81 -25.36 21.47
N GLU A 563 -3.91 -25.12 20.76
CA GLU A 563 -4.99 -26.08 20.54
C GLU A 563 -4.70 -26.95 19.32
N SER A 564 -5.29 -28.15 19.31
CA SER A 564 -5.24 -29.07 18.17
C SER A 564 -6.64 -29.42 17.69
N PHE A 565 -6.78 -29.62 16.39
CA PHE A 565 -8.05 -29.78 15.68
C PHE A 565 -8.16 -31.17 15.04
N ASP A 566 -9.37 -31.71 14.98
CA ASP A 566 -9.66 -32.94 14.25
C ASP A 566 -9.61 -32.72 12.73
N ALA A 567 -10.03 -31.52 12.31
CA ALA A 567 -9.91 -31.08 10.94
C ALA A 567 -9.57 -29.58 10.83
N ILE A 568 -8.83 -29.22 9.78
CA ILE A 568 -8.58 -27.85 9.35
C ILE A 568 -9.14 -27.69 7.94
N VAL A 569 -10.10 -26.78 7.77
CA VAL A 569 -10.77 -26.53 6.50
C VAL A 569 -10.44 -25.12 6.01
N CYS A 570 -9.87 -25.01 4.82
CA CYS A 570 -9.57 -23.73 4.19
C CYS A 570 -10.64 -23.39 3.16
N GLN A 571 -11.31 -22.24 3.32
CA GLN A 571 -12.25 -21.78 2.30
C GLN A 571 -11.54 -21.56 0.96
N PRO A 572 -12.24 -21.76 -0.18
CA PRO A 572 -11.68 -21.49 -1.49
C PRO A 572 -11.17 -20.06 -1.54
N SER A 573 -9.95 -19.89 -2.03
CA SER A 573 -9.39 -18.57 -2.26
C SER A 573 -8.43 -18.60 -3.43
N ALA A 574 -8.35 -17.49 -4.15
CA ALA A 574 -7.45 -17.37 -5.29
C ALA A 574 -5.99 -17.33 -4.82
N PRO A 575 -5.12 -18.29 -5.17
CA PRO A 575 -3.71 -18.29 -4.75
C PRO A 575 -2.91 -17.16 -5.42
N TRP A 576 -3.45 -16.51 -6.45
CA TRP A 576 -2.90 -15.31 -7.09
C TRP A 576 -3.33 -13.99 -6.41
N ASP A 577 -4.31 -14.04 -5.51
CA ASP A 577 -4.69 -12.88 -4.69
C ASP A 577 -3.65 -12.68 -3.60
N ARG A 578 -3.09 -11.47 -3.53
CA ARG A 578 -2.04 -11.12 -2.56
C ARG A 578 -2.48 -11.30 -1.11
N ASP A 579 -3.77 -11.18 -0.82
CA ASP A 579 -4.34 -11.29 0.53
C ASP A 579 -4.71 -12.74 0.90
N ALA A 580 -4.61 -13.70 -0.04
CA ALA A 580 -4.91 -15.11 0.18
C ALA A 580 -3.74 -16.06 -0.10
N ALA A 581 -2.77 -15.64 -0.93
CA ALA A 581 -1.64 -16.45 -1.37
C ALA A 581 -0.83 -17.06 -0.22
N HIS A 582 -0.75 -16.38 0.94
CA HIS A 582 0.00 -16.86 2.11
C HIS A 582 -0.59 -18.11 2.76
N ARG A 583 -1.82 -18.50 2.40
CA ARG A 583 -2.49 -19.76 2.80
C ARG A 583 -2.21 -20.93 1.85
N ALA A 584 -1.49 -20.70 0.75
CA ALA A 584 -1.09 -21.72 -0.22
C ALA A 584 0.43 -21.97 -0.19
N THR A 585 1.06 -21.85 0.99
CA THR A 585 2.52 -21.97 1.17
C THR A 585 2.90 -23.24 1.93
N ALA A 586 4.10 -23.77 1.67
CA ALA A 586 4.63 -24.93 2.41
C ALA A 586 4.71 -24.67 3.93
N GLU A 587 5.03 -23.43 4.34
CA GLU A 587 5.07 -23.01 5.74
C GLU A 587 3.68 -23.08 6.40
N PHE A 588 2.65 -22.66 5.66
CA PHE A 588 1.28 -22.74 6.14
C PHE A 588 0.87 -24.21 6.33
N PHE A 589 1.10 -25.07 5.34
CA PHE A 589 0.74 -26.49 5.44
C PHE A 589 1.49 -27.21 6.57
N ARG A 590 2.78 -26.90 6.79
CA ARG A 590 3.53 -27.42 7.95
C ARG A 590 2.94 -26.97 9.28
N THR A 591 2.57 -25.70 9.38
CA THR A 591 1.93 -25.15 10.58
C THR A 591 0.57 -25.80 10.82
N ALA A 592 -0.26 -25.95 9.77
CA ALA A 592 -1.55 -26.60 9.87
C ALA A 592 -1.41 -28.07 10.29
N ALA A 593 -0.47 -28.81 9.70
CA ALA A 593 -0.17 -30.19 10.08
C ALA A 593 0.22 -30.32 11.56
N SER A 594 1.06 -29.40 12.08
CA SER A 594 1.43 -29.41 13.51
C SER A 594 0.29 -29.10 14.49
N ARG A 595 -0.86 -28.63 13.98
CA ARG A 595 -2.07 -28.33 14.77
C ARG A 595 -3.19 -29.34 14.54
N LEU A 596 -2.95 -30.38 13.74
CA LEU A 596 -3.89 -31.50 13.61
C LEU A 596 -3.64 -32.51 14.74
N ARG A 597 -4.72 -33.01 15.32
CA ARG A 597 -4.69 -34.19 16.19
C ARG A 597 -4.23 -35.42 15.40
N PRO A 598 -3.77 -36.51 16.05
CA PRO A 598 -3.50 -37.77 15.37
C PRO A 598 -4.69 -38.20 14.48
N GLY A 599 -4.41 -38.62 13.24
CA GLY A 599 -5.45 -38.93 12.24
C GLY A 599 -6.25 -37.71 11.74
N GLY A 600 -5.78 -36.49 12.00
CA GLY A 600 -6.45 -35.25 11.61
C GLY A 600 -6.33 -34.99 10.12
N VAL A 601 -7.32 -34.29 9.57
CA VAL A 601 -7.44 -34.06 8.13
C VAL A 601 -7.41 -32.58 7.78
N LEU A 602 -6.72 -32.23 6.71
CA LEU A 602 -6.77 -30.90 6.11
C LEU A 602 -7.58 -30.96 4.82
N ALA A 603 -8.58 -30.09 4.71
CA ALA A 603 -9.38 -29.92 3.49
C ALA A 603 -9.17 -28.52 2.91
N THR A 604 -8.85 -28.43 1.63
CA THR A 604 -8.68 -27.16 0.91
C THR A 604 -9.09 -27.34 -0.55
N SER A 605 -9.27 -26.23 -1.27
CA SER A 605 -9.59 -26.20 -2.69
C SER A 605 -8.52 -25.39 -3.41
N PHE A 606 -8.02 -25.93 -4.52
CA PHE A 606 -7.19 -25.21 -5.47
C PHE A 606 -7.99 -24.97 -6.75
N PRO A 607 -7.88 -23.77 -7.36
CA PRO A 607 -8.40 -23.57 -8.69
C PRO A 607 -7.65 -24.50 -9.67
N VAL A 608 -8.41 -25.20 -10.49
CA VAL A 608 -7.89 -26.06 -11.58
C VAL A 608 -7.71 -25.22 -12.83
#